data_AF-A0A937K1I7-F1
#
_entry.id   AF-A0A937K1I7-F1
#
_cell.length_a   1.000
_cell.length_b   1.000
_cell.length_c   1.000
_cell.angle_alpha   90.00
_cell.angle_beta   90.00
_cell.angle_gamma   90.00
#
_symmetry.space_group_name_H-M   'P 1'
#
loop_
_entity.id
_entity.type
_entity.pdbx_description
1 polymer ?
#
loop_
_entity_poly.entity_id
_entity_poly.type
_entity_poly.pdbx_seq_one_letter_code
_entity_poly.pdbx_strand_id
1 'polypeptide(L)'
;MRGYPYLFFLLILLIGISCGGGVDNYEEVGGGYTYCRDGETAYLRSDTPFKQSISSKIIDIKFNDEFVILSQNPAMEAHSKDFSSDLSYIVSKYFSKETNLDSLEVVTDVFYENDNVDLVSLRNCFLKKGFTFNNSVSDKIISKNIADSILRNDPYFIDLFSRELNFWIIHHKNKDRSIVFGPYSRSQYYMKRKKLNIPNDLVLEIEKD
;
A
#
# COMPACT_ATOMS: atom_id res chain seq x y z
N MET A 1 -20.68 -54.91 -20.54
CA MET A 1 -20.43 -53.67 -19.77
C MET A 1 -20.66 -52.48 -20.70
N ARG A 2 -21.83 -51.84 -20.61
CA ARG A 2 -22.13 -50.61 -21.38
C ARG A 2 -21.59 -49.44 -20.56
N GLY A 3 -20.47 -48.87 -20.98
CA GLY A 3 -19.86 -47.71 -20.32
C GLY A 3 -20.75 -46.48 -20.45
N TYR A 4 -20.71 -45.60 -19.44
CA TYR A 4 -21.45 -44.34 -19.38
C TYR A 4 -20.52 -43.18 -19.77
N PRO A 5 -20.26 -42.94 -21.07
CA PRO A 5 -19.34 -41.87 -21.50
C PRO A 5 -19.83 -40.47 -21.07
N TYR A 6 -21.14 -40.31 -20.87
CA TYR A 6 -21.75 -39.05 -20.44
C TYR A 6 -21.45 -38.70 -18.97
N LEU A 7 -21.25 -39.70 -18.09
CA LEU A 7 -20.92 -39.45 -16.69
C LEU A 7 -19.53 -38.83 -16.55
N PHE A 8 -18.58 -39.31 -17.36
CA PHE A 8 -17.22 -38.76 -17.40
C PHE A 8 -17.18 -37.33 -17.94
N PHE A 9 -17.97 -37.05 -19.00
CA PHE A 9 -18.07 -35.71 -19.57
C PHE A 9 -18.72 -34.71 -18.59
N LEU A 10 -19.73 -35.15 -17.84
CA LEU A 10 -20.38 -34.33 -16.81
C LEU A 10 -19.43 -34.01 -15.65
N LEU A 11 -18.57 -34.97 -15.27
CA LEU A 11 -17.56 -34.78 -14.22
C LEU A 11 -16.50 -33.75 -14.63
N ILE A 12 -16.07 -33.75 -15.89
CA ILE A 12 -15.14 -32.75 -16.43
C ILE A 12 -15.79 -31.36 -16.46
N LEU A 13 -17.07 -31.27 -16.81
CA LEU A 13 -17.80 -30.01 -16.87
C LEU A 13 -18.00 -29.39 -15.48
N LEU A 14 -18.19 -30.22 -14.44
CA LEU A 14 -18.28 -29.77 -13.04
C LEU A 14 -16.94 -29.29 -12.47
N ILE A 15 -15.80 -29.83 -12.93
CA ILE A 15 -14.47 -29.36 -12.51
C ILE A 15 -14.17 -27.97 -13.10
N GLY A 16 -14.72 -27.62 -14.26
CA GLY A 16 -14.52 -26.32 -14.92
C GLY A 16 -15.22 -25.13 -14.25
N ILE A 17 -16.18 -25.35 -13.35
CA ILE A 17 -16.94 -24.28 -12.67
C ILE A 17 -16.28 -23.89 -11.33
N SER A 18 -15.28 -24.66 -10.86
CA SER A 18 -14.64 -24.43 -9.56
C SER A 18 -13.60 -23.31 -9.56
N CYS A 19 -13.21 -22.75 -10.71
CA CYS A 19 -12.49 -21.48 -10.73
C CYS A 19 -13.50 -20.33 -10.57
N GLY A 20 -14.10 -20.23 -9.38
CA GLY A 20 -14.73 -18.99 -8.96
C GLY A 20 -13.64 -17.93 -8.93
N GLY A 21 -13.62 -17.05 -9.92
CA GLY A 21 -12.78 -15.86 -9.86
C GLY A 21 -13.12 -15.14 -8.57
N GLY A 22 -12.14 -15.03 -7.66
CA GLY A 22 -12.30 -14.20 -6.48
C GLY A 22 -12.77 -12.84 -6.94
N VAL A 23 -13.95 -12.42 -6.49
CA VAL A 23 -14.40 -11.05 -6.77
C VAL A 23 -13.56 -10.20 -5.84
N ASP A 24 -12.45 -9.69 -6.38
CA ASP A 24 -11.67 -8.67 -5.72
C ASP A 24 -12.61 -7.51 -5.40
N ASN A 25 -12.76 -7.21 -4.12
CA ASN A 25 -13.60 -6.10 -3.69
C ASN A 25 -12.73 -4.84 -3.72
N TYR A 26 -12.95 -4.03 -4.75
CA TYR A 26 -12.40 -2.69 -4.89
C TYR A 26 -13.47 -1.68 -4.53
N GLU A 27 -13.17 -0.79 -3.59
CA GLU A 27 -14.05 0.29 -3.20
C GLU A 27 -13.28 1.61 -3.26
N GLU A 28 -13.74 2.56 -4.07
CA GLU A 28 -13.15 3.90 -4.11
C GLU A 28 -13.56 4.65 -2.85
N VAL A 29 -12.56 5.07 -2.05
CA VAL A 29 -12.80 5.75 -0.76
C VAL A 29 -12.56 7.25 -0.84
N GLY A 30 -12.32 7.77 -2.05
CA GLY A 30 -12.12 9.18 -2.32
C GLY A 30 -10.65 9.63 -2.35
N GLY A 31 -10.46 10.82 -2.91
CA GLY A 31 -9.19 11.53 -2.95
C GLY A 31 -8.05 10.82 -3.67
N GLY A 32 -8.31 9.84 -4.54
CA GLY A 32 -7.30 9.01 -5.22
C GLY A 32 -6.87 7.78 -4.42
N TYR A 33 -7.76 7.22 -3.59
CA TYR A 33 -7.54 5.98 -2.87
C TYR A 33 -8.59 4.93 -3.19
N THR A 34 -8.14 3.68 -3.28
CA THR A 34 -8.99 2.50 -3.43
C THR A 34 -8.70 1.55 -2.29
N TYR A 35 -9.74 1.18 -1.55
CA TYR A 35 -9.70 0.08 -0.61
C TYR A 35 -9.78 -1.23 -1.38
N CYS A 36 -8.79 -2.09 -1.14
CA CYS A 36 -8.67 -3.38 -1.80
C CYS A 36 -8.75 -4.48 -0.74
N ARG A 37 -9.59 -5.49 -1.00
CA ARG A 37 -9.62 -6.72 -0.20
C ARG A 37 -9.42 -7.94 -1.08
N ASP A 38 -8.34 -8.66 -0.81
CA ASP A 38 -7.94 -9.92 -1.44
C ASP A 38 -7.75 -11.00 -0.35
N GLY A 39 -8.76 -11.86 -0.20
CA GLY A 39 -8.81 -12.85 0.87
C GLY A 39 -8.76 -12.22 2.26
N GLU A 40 -7.78 -12.62 3.07
CA GLU A 40 -7.51 -12.07 4.41
C GLU A 40 -6.67 -10.77 4.36
N THR A 41 -6.23 -10.36 3.17
CA THR A 41 -5.42 -9.15 3.02
C THR A 41 -6.31 -7.99 2.64
N ALA A 42 -6.26 -6.94 3.45
CA ALA A 42 -6.86 -5.66 3.14
C ALA A 42 -5.80 -4.56 3.14
N TYR A 43 -5.85 -3.68 2.15
CA TYR A 43 -4.89 -2.59 1.99
C TYR A 43 -5.56 -1.39 1.31
N LEU A 44 -4.95 -0.23 1.50
CA LEU A 44 -5.39 1.00 0.84
C LEU A 44 -4.36 1.38 -0.20
N ARG A 45 -4.76 1.31 -1.47
CA ARG A 45 -3.91 1.60 -2.61
C ARG A 45 -4.14 3.03 -3.07
N SER A 46 -3.06 3.77 -3.30
CA SER A 46 -3.11 5.02 -4.03
C SER A 46 -3.19 4.80 -5.54
N ASP A 47 -3.86 5.73 -6.22
CA ASP A 47 -3.93 5.80 -7.68
C ASP A 47 -2.58 6.14 -8.35
N THR A 48 -1.62 6.63 -7.57
CA THR A 48 -0.25 6.92 -8.01
C THR A 48 0.76 6.35 -7.02
N PRO A 49 1.88 5.75 -7.48
CA PRO A 49 2.98 5.28 -6.62
C PRO A 49 3.65 6.42 -5.86
N PHE A 50 3.37 7.65 -6.28
CA PHE A 50 3.57 8.90 -5.56
C PHE A 50 3.18 8.78 -4.11
N LYS A 51 1.94 8.36 -3.99
CA LYS A 51 1.13 8.65 -2.85
C LYS A 51 1.21 7.50 -1.89
N GLN A 52 1.44 7.84 -0.62
CA GLN A 52 1.53 6.87 0.45
C GLN A 52 0.29 5.95 0.44
N SER A 53 0.54 4.69 0.07
CA SER A 53 -0.39 3.58 0.26
C SER A 53 -0.27 3.06 1.69
N ILE A 54 -1.34 2.46 2.21
CA ILE A 54 -1.34 1.81 3.52
C ILE A 54 -1.43 0.32 3.27
N SER A 55 -0.27 -0.33 3.29
CA SER A 55 -0.11 -1.72 2.84
C SER A 55 -0.43 -2.73 3.92
N SER A 56 -1.22 -3.74 3.57
CA SER A 56 -1.53 -4.96 4.31
C SER A 56 -2.25 -4.80 5.66
N LYS A 57 -3.11 -5.77 5.94
CA LYS A 57 -3.82 -6.01 7.22
C LYS A 57 -4.53 -4.77 7.80
N ILE A 58 -5.25 -4.05 6.96
CA ILE A 58 -6.28 -3.12 7.44
C ILE A 58 -7.36 -3.94 8.17
N ILE A 59 -7.55 -3.66 9.45
CA ILE A 59 -8.52 -4.36 10.30
C ILE A 59 -9.91 -3.76 10.09
N ASP A 60 -9.98 -2.43 10.10
CA ASP A 60 -11.23 -1.69 9.95
C ASP A 60 -10.98 -0.36 9.24
N ILE A 61 -11.96 0.08 8.47
CA ILE A 61 -11.93 1.31 7.68
C ILE A 61 -13.33 1.91 7.65
N LYS A 62 -13.40 3.24 7.83
CA LYS A 62 -14.60 4.04 7.61
C LYS A 62 -14.21 5.27 6.80
N PHE A 63 -15.07 5.71 5.91
CA PHE A 63 -14.81 6.90 5.12
C PHE A 63 -16.10 7.66 4.79
N ASN A 64 -15.92 8.92 4.45
CA ASN A 64 -16.91 9.80 3.85
C ASN A 64 -16.21 10.71 2.82
N ASP A 65 -16.90 11.71 2.29
CA ASP A 65 -16.35 12.59 1.25
C ASP A 65 -15.10 13.39 1.69
N GLU A 66 -14.89 13.58 3.00
CA GLU A 66 -13.80 14.40 3.54
C GLU A 66 -12.68 13.56 4.17
N PHE A 67 -13.00 12.42 4.76
CA PHE A 67 -12.06 11.64 5.55
C PHE A 67 -12.10 10.16 5.24
N VAL A 68 -10.93 9.52 5.28
CA VAL A 68 -10.80 8.09 5.55
C VAL A 68 -10.14 7.93 6.91
N ILE A 69 -10.70 7.08 7.75
CA ILE A 69 -10.07 6.62 8.98
C ILE A 69 -9.92 5.10 8.90
N LEU A 70 -8.82 4.58 9.41
CA LEU A 70 -8.61 3.13 9.44
C LEU A 70 -7.67 2.72 10.57
N SER A 71 -7.78 1.45 10.92
CA SER A 71 -6.86 0.75 11.81
C SER A 71 -6.16 -0.39 11.09
N GLN A 72 -4.92 -0.64 11.47
CA GLN A 72 -4.02 -1.56 10.78
C GLN A 72 -3.20 -2.36 11.79
N ASN A 73 -3.07 -3.66 11.56
CA ASN A 73 -2.06 -4.49 12.21
C ASN A 73 -0.89 -4.69 11.23
N PRO A 74 0.20 -3.94 11.36
CA PRO A 74 1.24 -3.91 10.34
C PRO A 74 1.95 -5.27 10.23
N ALA A 75 2.12 -5.77 9.00
CA ALA A 75 2.89 -6.99 8.73
C ALA A 75 4.11 -6.68 7.88
N MET A 76 5.31 -6.76 8.48
CA MET A 76 6.57 -6.42 7.81
C MET A 76 6.79 -7.21 6.52
N GLU A 77 6.44 -8.50 6.48
CA GLU A 77 6.61 -9.33 5.28
C GLU A 77 5.73 -8.86 4.11
N ALA A 78 4.46 -8.57 4.37
CA ALA A 78 3.54 -8.05 3.36
C ALA A 78 3.96 -6.65 2.91
N HIS A 79 4.34 -5.79 3.86
CA HIS A 79 4.86 -4.45 3.58
C HIS A 79 6.12 -4.49 2.71
N SER A 80 7.05 -5.41 2.98
CA SER A 80 8.26 -5.60 2.17
C SER A 80 7.96 -5.95 0.72
N LYS A 81 6.98 -6.83 0.49
CA LYS A 81 6.56 -7.21 -0.87
C LYS A 81 5.99 -6.01 -1.64
N ASP A 82 5.11 -5.23 -1.02
CA ASP A 82 4.48 -4.08 -1.66
C ASP A 82 5.51 -2.95 -1.88
N PHE A 83 6.25 -2.60 -0.83
CA PHE A 83 7.26 -1.54 -0.87
C PHE A 83 8.40 -1.84 -1.85
N SER A 84 8.87 -3.09 -1.93
CA SER A 84 9.89 -3.47 -2.92
C SER A 84 9.38 -3.36 -4.36
N SER A 85 8.10 -3.65 -4.59
CA SER A 85 7.47 -3.52 -5.90
C SER A 85 7.33 -2.05 -6.29
N ASP A 86 6.89 -1.20 -5.37
CA ASP A 86 6.77 0.25 -5.59
C ASP A 86 8.15 0.87 -5.83
N LEU A 87 9.15 0.54 -5.01
CA LEU A 87 10.54 0.98 -5.23
C LEU A 87 11.07 0.56 -6.60
N SER A 88 10.84 -0.69 -7.00
CA SER A 88 11.25 -1.19 -8.31
C SER A 88 10.58 -0.40 -9.44
N TYR A 89 9.28 -0.11 -9.30
CA TYR A 89 8.52 0.67 -10.27
C TYR A 89 9.02 2.11 -10.37
N ILE A 90 9.21 2.78 -9.23
CA ILE A 90 9.70 4.16 -9.17
C ILE A 90 11.05 4.24 -9.88
N VAL A 91 11.96 3.33 -9.51
CA VAL A 91 13.31 3.32 -10.08
C VAL A 91 13.28 3.01 -11.58
N SER A 92 12.52 1.98 -11.99
CA SER A 92 12.42 1.59 -13.39
C SER A 92 11.72 2.61 -14.26
N LYS A 93 10.72 3.32 -13.76
CA LYS A 93 9.94 4.26 -14.58
C LYS A 93 10.58 5.64 -14.64
N TYR A 94 11.14 6.13 -13.54
CA TYR A 94 11.59 7.51 -13.43
C TYR A 94 13.10 7.69 -13.57
N PHE A 95 13.89 6.63 -13.38
CA PHE A 95 15.35 6.71 -13.55
C PHE A 95 15.89 6.00 -14.81
N SER A 96 15.07 5.24 -15.54
CA SER A 96 15.48 4.60 -16.81
C SER A 96 15.43 5.55 -18.00
N LYS A 97 14.51 6.51 -17.97
CA LYS A 97 14.51 7.67 -18.86
C LYS A 97 15.45 8.67 -18.22
N GLU A 98 16.23 9.39 -19.03
CA GLU A 98 16.97 10.59 -18.59
C GLU A 98 15.98 11.71 -18.22
N THR A 99 15.03 11.40 -17.34
CA THR A 99 14.00 12.30 -16.90
C THR A 99 14.70 13.43 -16.18
N ASN A 100 14.47 14.66 -16.65
CA ASN A 100 15.06 15.84 -16.05
C ASN A 100 14.77 15.82 -14.54
N LEU A 101 15.82 15.89 -13.71
CA LEU A 101 15.72 15.75 -12.25
C LEU A 101 14.78 16.81 -11.65
N ASP A 102 14.60 17.95 -12.33
CA ASP A 102 13.64 18.99 -11.97
C ASP A 102 12.17 18.51 -11.95
N SER A 103 11.84 17.44 -12.71
CA SER A 103 10.51 16.83 -12.69
C SER A 103 10.29 15.85 -11.52
N LEU A 104 11.35 15.52 -10.78
CA LEU A 104 11.29 14.65 -9.59
C LEU A 104 11.01 15.43 -8.30
N GLU A 105 11.12 16.76 -8.28
CA GLU A 105 10.80 17.58 -7.09
C GLU A 105 9.30 17.49 -6.72
N VAL A 106 8.43 17.19 -7.70
CA VAL A 106 6.99 16.92 -7.48
C VAL A 106 6.74 15.52 -6.90
N VAL A 107 7.70 14.61 -7.03
CA VAL A 107 7.61 13.22 -6.57
C VAL A 107 7.98 13.08 -5.09
N THR A 108 8.83 13.98 -4.58
CA THR A 108 9.38 13.92 -3.21
C THR A 108 8.40 14.30 -2.11
N ASP A 109 7.42 15.17 -2.39
CA ASP A 109 6.38 15.56 -1.42
C ASP A 109 5.51 14.38 -0.93
N VAL A 110 5.57 13.27 -1.64
CA VAL A 110 4.51 12.27 -1.59
C VAL A 110 4.93 10.98 -0.87
N PHE A 111 6.23 10.77 -0.67
CA PHE A 111 6.71 9.60 0.10
C PHE A 111 6.55 9.79 1.59
N TYR A 112 6.97 10.91 2.17
CA TYR A 112 6.79 11.20 3.60
C TYR A 112 6.90 12.72 3.83
N GLU A 113 5.93 13.35 4.51
CA GLU A 113 6.09 14.72 5.07
C GLU A 113 7.28 14.81 6.07
N ASN A 114 7.89 13.68 6.43
CA ASN A 114 9.16 13.61 7.13
C ASN A 114 10.32 13.53 6.10
N ASP A 115 10.85 14.70 5.75
CA ASP A 115 12.20 14.95 5.21
C ASP A 115 12.96 13.78 4.52
N ASN A 116 13.15 13.94 3.21
CA ASN A 116 14.36 13.57 2.46
C ASN A 116 14.66 12.08 2.21
N VAL A 117 13.75 11.36 1.53
CA VAL A 117 14.24 10.28 0.65
C VAL A 117 14.92 10.96 -0.54
N ASP A 118 16.25 11.13 -0.46
CA ASP A 118 17.04 11.58 -1.60
C ASP A 118 16.98 10.53 -2.71
N LEU A 119 16.08 10.78 -3.66
CA LEU A 119 15.83 9.96 -4.84
C LEU A 119 17.09 9.75 -5.69
N VAL A 120 18.03 10.70 -5.69
CA VAL A 120 19.33 10.58 -6.37
C VAL A 120 20.21 9.58 -5.61
N SER A 121 20.31 9.69 -4.28
CA SER A 121 21.01 8.71 -3.46
C SER A 121 20.40 7.31 -3.57
N LEU A 122 19.07 7.21 -3.60
CA LEU A 122 18.36 5.96 -3.80
C LEU A 122 18.73 5.35 -5.16
N ARG A 123 18.60 6.11 -6.26
CA ARG A 123 19.01 5.67 -7.60
C ARG A 123 20.46 5.18 -7.62
N ASN A 124 21.38 5.94 -7.04
CA ASN A 124 22.80 5.57 -7.00
C ASN A 124 23.02 4.29 -6.19
N CYS A 125 22.26 4.07 -5.11
CA CYS A 125 22.26 2.82 -4.37
C CYS A 125 21.83 1.62 -5.24
N PHE A 126 20.77 1.78 -6.04
CA PHE A 126 20.33 0.77 -7.01
C PHE A 126 21.39 0.47 -8.07
N LEU A 127 21.94 1.51 -8.72
CA LEU A 127 22.98 1.35 -9.75
C LEU A 127 24.25 0.69 -9.22
N LYS A 128 24.70 1.07 -8.02
CA LYS A 128 25.87 0.48 -7.36
C LYS A 128 25.71 -1.02 -7.09
N LYS A 129 24.47 -1.49 -6.94
CA LYS A 129 24.14 -2.92 -6.77
C LYS A 129 23.92 -3.67 -8.09
N GLY A 130 24.10 -3.01 -9.24
CA GLY A 130 23.98 -3.62 -10.56
C GLY A 130 22.55 -3.65 -11.11
N PHE A 131 21.66 -2.77 -10.65
CA PHE A 131 20.30 -2.67 -11.18
C PHE A 131 20.31 -2.21 -12.65
N THR A 132 19.55 -2.91 -13.51
CA THR A 132 19.59 -2.73 -14.98
C THR A 132 18.35 -2.10 -15.60
N PHE A 133 17.31 -1.79 -14.79
CA PHE A 133 16.01 -1.27 -15.23
C PHE A 133 15.21 -2.16 -16.20
N ASN A 134 15.66 -3.40 -16.46
CA ASN A 134 14.98 -4.33 -17.35
C ASN A 134 13.91 -5.17 -16.63
N ASN A 135 13.60 -4.85 -15.36
CA ASN A 135 12.70 -5.62 -14.50
C ASN A 135 13.09 -7.12 -14.44
N SER A 136 14.40 -7.38 -14.49
CA SER A 136 14.95 -8.74 -14.43
C SER A 136 14.75 -9.36 -13.05
N VAL A 137 14.95 -10.68 -12.93
CA VAL A 137 14.89 -11.36 -11.62
C VAL A 137 15.94 -10.78 -10.66
N SER A 138 17.14 -10.47 -11.15
CA SER A 138 18.18 -9.82 -10.34
C SER A 138 17.76 -8.42 -9.88
N ASP A 139 17.10 -7.64 -10.73
CA ASP A 139 16.58 -6.32 -10.37
C ASP A 139 15.56 -6.42 -9.23
N LYS A 140 14.65 -7.40 -9.29
CA LYS A 140 13.66 -7.65 -8.23
C LYS A 140 14.32 -8.04 -6.90
N ILE A 141 15.37 -8.86 -6.94
CA ILE A 141 16.15 -9.22 -5.75
C ILE A 141 16.84 -7.99 -5.15
N ILE A 142 17.42 -7.12 -6.00
CA ILE A 142 18.04 -5.86 -5.55
C ILE A 142 16.99 -4.95 -4.90
N SER A 143 15.83 -4.75 -5.55
CA SER A 143 14.72 -3.96 -5.00
C SER A 143 14.28 -4.48 -3.64
N LYS A 144 14.09 -5.80 -3.50
CA LYS A 144 13.71 -6.43 -2.24
C LYS A 144 14.77 -6.20 -1.16
N ASN A 145 16.05 -6.42 -1.47
CA ASN A 145 17.12 -6.23 -0.48
C ASN A 145 17.24 -4.78 0.00
N ILE A 146 17.02 -3.80 -0.90
CA ILE A 146 16.99 -2.39 -0.54
C ILE A 146 15.76 -2.10 0.32
N ALA A 147 14.57 -2.57 -0.08
CA ALA A 147 13.33 -2.42 0.68
C ALA A 147 13.48 -2.99 2.10
N ASP A 148 13.93 -4.24 2.23
CA ASP A 148 14.16 -4.90 3.52
C ASP A 148 15.14 -4.11 4.40
N SER A 149 16.18 -3.51 3.80
CA SER A 149 17.14 -2.67 4.53
C SER A 149 16.48 -1.38 5.03
N ILE A 150 15.67 -0.72 4.22
CA ILE A 150 14.96 0.50 4.62
C ILE A 150 13.97 0.17 5.75
N LEU A 151 13.13 -0.85 5.57
CA LEU A 151 12.11 -1.23 6.56
C LEU A 151 12.70 -1.59 7.94
N ARG A 152 13.94 -2.10 7.99
CA ARG A 152 14.59 -2.50 9.25
C ARG A 152 15.37 -1.39 9.95
N ASN A 153 15.79 -0.35 9.22
CA ASN A 153 16.72 0.64 9.74
C ASN A 153 16.15 2.06 9.78
N ASP A 154 15.12 2.34 9.01
CA ASP A 154 14.47 3.65 9.01
C ASP A 154 13.63 3.82 10.29
N PRO A 155 13.82 4.90 11.07
CA PRO A 155 13.07 5.16 12.29
C PRO A 155 11.55 5.13 12.09
N TYR A 156 11.05 5.58 10.94
CA TYR A 156 9.62 5.56 10.62
C TYR A 156 9.07 4.13 10.59
N PHE A 157 9.75 3.23 9.87
CA PHE A 157 9.31 1.84 9.76
C PHE A 157 9.53 1.06 11.06
N ILE A 158 10.62 1.35 11.78
CA ILE A 158 10.83 0.79 13.13
C ILE A 158 9.65 1.14 14.04
N ASP A 159 9.23 2.41 14.06
CA ASP A 159 8.07 2.84 14.85
C ASP A 159 6.76 2.18 14.37
N LEU A 160 6.51 2.16 13.05
CA LEU A 160 5.36 1.49 12.43
C LEU A 160 5.23 0.04 12.90
N PHE A 161 6.30 -0.76 12.80
CA PHE A 161 6.28 -2.19 13.11
C PHE A 161 6.47 -2.52 14.60
N SER A 162 6.84 -1.55 15.44
CA SER A 162 6.96 -1.76 16.89
C SER A 162 5.61 -1.89 17.60
N ARG A 163 4.51 -1.54 16.92
CA ARG A 163 3.15 -1.50 17.47
C ARG A 163 2.29 -2.60 16.87
N GLU A 164 1.46 -3.22 17.70
CA GLU A 164 0.46 -4.20 17.26
C GLU A 164 -0.67 -3.54 16.45
N LEU A 165 -0.96 -2.28 16.72
CA LEU A 165 -2.04 -1.54 16.11
C LEU A 165 -1.61 -0.11 15.78
N ASN A 166 -1.84 0.28 14.53
CA ASN A 166 -1.66 1.63 14.03
C ASN A 166 -2.98 2.19 13.52
N PHE A 167 -3.12 3.51 13.66
CA PHE A 167 -4.25 4.27 13.18
C PHE A 167 -3.82 5.27 12.13
N TRP A 168 -4.69 5.52 11.18
CA TRP A 168 -4.45 6.42 10.07
C TRP A 168 -5.67 7.30 9.84
N ILE A 169 -5.41 8.55 9.45
CA ILE A 169 -6.42 9.50 9.00
C ILE A 169 -5.94 10.04 7.66
N ILE A 170 -6.80 10.00 6.66
CA ILE A 170 -6.60 10.65 5.37
C ILE A 170 -7.61 11.78 5.27
N HIS A 171 -7.14 12.99 5.04
CA HIS A 171 -7.99 14.16 4.86
C HIS A 171 -8.00 14.58 3.39
N HIS A 172 -9.14 14.44 2.73
CA HIS A 172 -9.37 14.89 1.36
C HIS A 172 -9.57 16.41 1.35
N LYS A 173 -8.48 17.17 1.24
CA LYS A 173 -8.58 18.62 1.10
C LYS A 173 -9.34 18.98 -0.17
N ASN A 174 -8.93 18.37 -1.30
CA ASN A 174 -9.55 18.51 -2.62
C ASN A 174 -9.53 17.14 -3.34
N LYS A 175 -10.24 17.00 -4.47
CA LYS A 175 -10.27 15.76 -5.29
C LYS A 175 -8.88 15.18 -5.57
N ASP A 176 -7.90 16.04 -5.85
CA ASP A 176 -6.55 15.64 -6.24
C ASP A 176 -5.52 15.73 -5.11
N ARG A 177 -5.93 16.12 -3.90
CA ARG A 177 -5.00 16.36 -2.77
C ARG A 177 -5.58 15.79 -1.48
N SER A 178 -5.01 14.68 -1.08
CA SER A 178 -5.23 14.10 0.25
C SER A 178 -3.97 14.22 1.09
N ILE A 179 -4.13 14.48 2.38
CA ILE A 179 -3.02 14.43 3.34
C ILE A 179 -3.18 13.19 4.20
N VAL A 180 -2.12 12.41 4.32
CA VAL A 180 -2.09 11.19 5.15
C VAL A 180 -1.47 11.54 6.50
N PHE A 181 -2.16 11.16 7.57
CA PHE A 181 -1.71 11.33 8.94
C PHE A 181 -1.59 9.96 9.59
N GLY A 182 -0.37 9.61 10.01
CA GLY A 182 -0.06 8.35 10.66
C GLY A 182 1.37 7.88 10.34
N PRO A 183 1.76 6.70 10.83
CA PRO A 183 1.00 5.80 11.68
C PRO A 183 0.90 6.35 13.12
N TYR A 184 -0.29 6.33 13.70
CA TYR A 184 -0.50 6.80 15.05
C TYR A 184 -0.74 5.67 16.05
N SER A 185 -0.28 5.90 17.28
CA SER A 185 -0.84 5.21 18.44
C SER A 185 -2.29 5.66 18.69
N ARG A 186 -3.03 4.90 19.51
CA ARG A 186 -4.43 5.22 19.85
C ARG A 186 -4.59 6.64 20.42
N SER A 187 -3.70 7.07 21.31
CA SER A 187 -3.78 8.42 21.91
C SER A 187 -3.49 9.53 20.90
N GLN A 188 -2.47 9.35 20.05
CA GLN A 188 -2.14 10.29 18.97
C GLN A 188 -3.29 10.41 17.96
N TYR A 189 -3.92 9.29 17.61
CA TYR A 189 -5.08 9.26 16.73
C TYR A 189 -6.23 10.08 17.29
N TYR A 190 -6.64 9.87 18.55
CA TYR A 190 -7.73 10.63 19.15
C TYR A 190 -7.42 12.14 19.24
N MET A 191 -6.18 12.50 19.57
CA MET A 191 -5.74 13.91 19.57
C MET A 191 -5.86 14.53 18.17
N LYS A 192 -5.38 13.81 17.13
CA LYS A 192 -5.43 14.29 15.75
C LYS A 192 -6.86 14.34 15.22
N ARG A 193 -7.67 13.32 15.48
CA ARG A 193 -9.10 13.24 15.15
C ARG A 193 -9.86 14.44 15.69
N LYS A 194 -9.67 14.76 16.99
CA LYS A 194 -10.25 15.95 17.62
C LYS A 194 -9.78 17.24 16.96
N LYS A 195 -8.48 17.36 16.66
CA LYS A 195 -7.89 18.54 16.00
C LYS A 195 -8.46 18.78 14.60
N LEU A 196 -8.78 17.72 13.87
CA LEU A 196 -9.34 17.76 12.52
C LEU A 196 -10.88 17.87 12.50
N ASN A 197 -11.55 17.88 13.65
CA ASN A 197 -13.01 17.88 13.78
C ASN A 197 -13.70 16.74 12.99
N ILE A 198 -13.12 15.54 13.01
CA ILE A 198 -13.70 14.39 12.32
C ILE A 198 -15.08 14.07 12.92
N PRO A 199 -16.14 13.89 12.10
CA PRO A 199 -17.50 13.61 12.57
C PRO A 199 -17.59 12.41 13.51
N ASN A 200 -18.40 12.52 14.58
CA ASN A 200 -18.52 11.48 15.61
C ASN A 200 -19.23 10.20 15.14
N ASP A 201 -19.93 10.24 14.00
CA ASP A 201 -20.54 9.09 13.34
C ASP A 201 -19.55 8.30 12.48
N LEU A 202 -18.45 8.92 12.05
CA LEU A 202 -17.36 8.25 11.36
C LEU A 202 -16.45 7.53 12.38
N VAL A 203 -16.87 6.38 12.89
CA VAL A 203 -16.22 5.68 14.02
C VAL A 203 -15.79 4.27 13.65
N LEU A 204 -14.52 3.92 13.92
CA LEU A 204 -14.03 2.56 13.77
C LEU A 204 -14.70 1.62 14.79
N GLU A 205 -14.85 0.35 14.44
CA GLU A 205 -15.42 -0.68 15.34
C GLU A 205 -14.60 -0.79 16.64
N ILE A 206 -13.27 -0.71 16.55
CA ILE A 206 -12.38 -0.78 17.72
C ILE A 206 -12.47 0.44 18.66
N GLU A 207 -13.17 1.51 18.24
CA GLU A 207 -13.45 2.67 19.09
C GLU A 207 -14.76 2.50 19.89
N LYS A 208 -15.56 1.46 19.60
CA LYS A 208 -16.84 1.21 20.28
C LYS A 208 -16.69 0.34 21.53
N ASP A 209 -15.54 -0.31 21.68
CA ASP A 209 -15.15 -1.12 22.84
C ASP A 209 -14.49 -0.27 23.94
#